data_AF-A0A352X1W0-F1
#
_entry.id   AF-A0A352X1W0-F1
#
_cell.length_a   1.000
_cell.length_b   1.000
_cell.length_c   1.000
_cell.angle_alpha   90.00
_cell.angle_beta   90.00
_cell.angle_gamma   90.00
#
_symmetry.space_group_name_H-M   'P 1'
#
loop_
_entity.id
_entity.type
_entity.pdbx_description
1 polymer ?
#
loop_
_entity_poly.entity_id
_entity_poly.type
_entity_poly.pdbx_seq_one_letter_code
_entity_poly.pdbx_strand_id
1 'polypeptide(L)' 'CHVNSSELILQTIKDELGIDDGQTTEDGLFSLKCVACLGCCSLSPVMMVNEDTYGSLTPDKTKKILKELREAAV' A
#
# COMPACT_ATOMS: atom_id res chain seq x y z
N CYS A 1 -2.39 -9.76 -7.05
CA CYS A 1 -1.40 -9.45 -8.11
C CYS A 1 -0.14 -10.31 -7.96
N HIS A 2 -0.21 -11.62 -8.22
CA HIS A 2 0.92 -12.52 -7.98
C HIS A 2 2.07 -12.38 -9.00
N VAL A 3 1.80 -11.76 -10.16
CA VAL A 3 2.66 -11.84 -11.35
C VAL A 3 3.53 -10.58 -11.56
N ASN A 4 3.24 -9.46 -10.88
CA ASN A 4 3.82 -8.14 -11.20
C ASN A 4 4.55 -7.48 -10.02
N SER A 5 5.19 -8.27 -9.16
CA SER A 5 6.00 -7.75 -8.04
C SER A 5 5.20 -6.93 -7.00
N SER A 6 3.88 -7.13 -6.87
CA SER A 6 3.11 -6.45 -5.82
C SER A 6 3.51 -6.90 -4.41
N GLU A 7 4.06 -8.11 -4.29
CA GLU A 7 4.60 -8.63 -3.04
C GLU A 7 5.80 -7.80 -2.54
N LEU A 8 6.62 -7.28 -3.46
CA LEU A 8 7.77 -6.43 -3.13
C LEU A 8 7.31 -5.06 -2.61
N ILE A 9 6.25 -4.50 -3.21
CA ILE A 9 5.59 -3.29 -2.70
C ILE A 9 4.98 -3.55 -1.33
N LEU A 10 4.26 -4.66 -1.17
CA LEU A 10 3.68 -5.05 0.11
C LEU A 10 4.75 -5.16 1.19
N GLN A 11 5.86 -5.85 0.90
CA GLN A 11 6.96 -6.02 1.83
C GLN A 11 7.62 -4.67 2.19
N THR A 12 7.76 -3.76 1.21
CA THR A 12 8.25 -2.39 1.46
C THR A 12 7.30 -1.62 2.40
N ILE A 13 5.98 -1.78 2.23
CA ILE A 13 5.00 -1.14 3.11
C ILE A 13 5.06 -1.75 4.51
N LYS A 14 5.18 -3.08 4.63
CA LYS A 14 5.34 -3.78 5.92
C LYS A 14 6.61 -3.32 6.63
N ASP A 15 7.72 -3.15 5.92
CA ASP A 15 9.00 -2.69 6.47
C ASP A 15 8.95 -1.22 6.92
N GLU A 16 8.33 -0.35 6.12
CA GLU A 16 8.20 1.08 6.44
C GLU A 16 7.21 1.37 7.57
N LEU A 17 6.05 0.69 7.60
CA LEU A 17 5.03 0.87 8.63
C LEU A 17 5.25 -0.03 9.86
N GLY A 18 6.05 -1.09 9.73
CA GLY A 18 6.25 -2.08 10.79
C GLY A 18 5.01 -2.90 11.14
N ILE A 19 4.05 -3.05 10.22
CA ILE A 19 2.79 -3.78 10.43
C ILE A 19 2.61 -4.92 9.45
N ASP A 20 1.89 -5.95 9.89
CA ASP A 20 1.51 -7.09 9.05
C ASP A 20 0.12 -6.95 8.41
N ASP A 21 -0.23 -7.88 7.53
CA ASP A 21 -1.54 -7.88 6.90
C ASP A 21 -2.68 -8.06 7.94
N GLY A 22 -3.67 -7.19 7.85
CA GLY A 22 -4.77 -7.11 8.80
C GLY A 22 -4.45 -6.30 10.07
N GLN A 23 -3.26 -5.70 10.18
CA GLN A 23 -2.91 -4.83 11.29
C GLN A 23 -3.04 -3.35 10.96
N THR A 24 -3.15 -2.55 12.02
CA THR A 24 -3.20 -1.09 11.97
C THR A 24 -1.96 -0.55 12.63
N THR A 25 -1.36 0.50 12.05
CA THR A 25 -0.18 1.17 12.62
C THR A 25 -0.49 1.73 14.00
N GLU A 26 0.52 1.83 14.86
CA GLU A 26 0.39 2.33 16.23
C GLU A 26 -0.13 3.78 16.27
N ASP A 27 0.19 4.58 15.25
CA ASP A 27 -0.35 5.92 15.04
C ASP A 27 -1.87 5.95 14.74
N GLY A 28 -2.49 4.80 14.42
CA GLY A 28 -3.90 4.71 14.02
C GLY A 28 -4.20 5.28 12.63
N LEU A 29 -3.18 5.70 11.88
CA LEU A 29 -3.32 6.40 10.60
C LEU A 29 -3.47 5.45 9.40
N PHE A 30 -2.83 4.28 9.43
CA PHE A 30 -2.87 3.32 8.32
C PHE A 30 -3.31 1.94 8.78
N SER A 31 -4.14 1.28 7.97
CA SER A 31 -4.52 -0.11 8.18
C SER A 31 -4.13 -0.91 6.93
N LEU A 32 -3.25 -1.88 7.10
CA LEU A 32 -2.78 -2.71 5.99
C LEU A 32 -3.74 -3.87 5.81
N LYS A 33 -4.41 -3.95 4.66
CA LYS A 33 -5.27 -5.09 4.34
C LYS A 33 -4.89 -5.69 3.00
N CYS A 34 -4.35 -6.90 3.04
CA CYS A 34 -4.11 -7.67 1.82
C CYS A 34 -5.43 -8.18 1.26
N VAL A 35 -5.75 -7.75 0.05
CA VAL A 35 -6.86 -8.30 -0.74
C VAL A 35 -6.29 -9.05 -1.94
N ALA A 36 -6.80 -10.26 -2.18
CA ALA A 36 -6.27 -11.14 -3.23
C ALA A 36 -6.46 -10.55 -4.64
N CYS A 37 -7.60 -9.88 -4.87
CA CYS A 37 -7.93 -9.27 -6.15
C CYS A 37 -8.80 -8.02 -5.96
N LEU A 38 -8.36 -6.90 -6.52
CA LEU A 38 -9.16 -5.67 -6.68
C LEU A 38 -9.82 -5.59 -8.07
N GLY A 39 -9.70 -6.64 -8.89
CA GLY A 39 -10.17 -6.64 -10.29
C GLY A 39 -9.35 -5.77 -11.24
N CYS A 40 -8.37 -5.01 -10.75
CA CYS A 40 -7.52 -4.12 -11.54
C CYS A 40 -6.20 -4.78 -11.99
N CYS A 41 -6.27 -5.98 -12.57
CA CYS A 41 -5.09 -6.70 -13.05
C CYS A 41 -4.26 -5.89 -14.06
N SER A 42 -4.92 -5.02 -14.84
CA SER A 42 -4.29 -4.15 -15.86
C SER A 42 -3.40 -3.04 -15.28
N LEU A 43 -3.58 -2.69 -14.00
CA LEU A 43 -2.89 -1.57 -13.31
C LEU A 43 -1.95 -2.07 -12.20
N SER A 44 -1.64 -3.36 -12.21
CA SER A 44 -0.74 -3.97 -11.25
C SER A 44 0.68 -3.37 -11.31
N PRO A 45 1.34 -3.11 -10.18
CA PRO A 45 0.86 -3.19 -8.79
C PRO A 45 -0.06 -2.01 -8.43
N VAL A 46 -1.17 -2.32 -7.75
CA VAL A 46 -2.22 -1.36 -7.35
C VAL A 46 -2.40 -1.38 -5.84
N MET A 47 -2.54 -0.20 -5.25
CA MET A 47 -2.90 0.03 -3.85
C MET A 47 -4.12 0.93 -3.83
N MET A 48 -5.03 0.67 -2.91
CA MET A 48 -6.15 1.55 -2.64
C MET A 48 -5.94 2.14 -1.25
N VAL A 49 -6.02 3.45 -1.15
CA VAL A 49 -5.96 4.16 0.14
C VAL A 49 -7.23 4.98 0.25
N ASN A 50 -8.04 4.67 1.26
CA ASN A 50 -9.41 5.20 1.38
C ASN A 50 -10.20 4.95 0.08
N GLU A 51 -10.45 6.00 -0.71
CA GLU A 51 -11.20 5.94 -1.97
C GLU A 51 -10.31 6.12 -3.20
N ASP A 52 -9.03 6.46 -3.01
CA ASP A 52 -8.08 6.70 -4.10
C ASP A 52 -7.37 5.41 -4.50
N THR A 53 -7.41 5.12 -5.80
CA THR A 53 -6.75 3.95 -6.38
C THR A 53 -5.44 4.37 -7.05
N TYR A 54 -4.33 3.87 -6.52
CA TYR A 54 -2.98 4.14 -7.03
C TYR A 54 -2.47 2.92 -7.80
N GLY A 55 -2.30 3.05 -9.11
CA GLY A 55 -1.69 2.03 -9.98
C GLY A 55 -0.23 2.30 -10.29
N SER A 56 0.45 1.30 -10.86
CA SER A 56 1.87 1.38 -11.30
C SER A 56 2.80 1.87 -10.19
N LEU A 57 2.64 1.28 -8.99
CA LEU A 57 3.43 1.61 -7.82
C LEU A 57 4.85 1.05 -7.90
N THR A 58 5.81 1.85 -7.45
CA THR A 58 7.21 1.45 -7.25
C THR A 58 7.54 1.64 -5.77
N PRO A 59 8.51 0.91 -5.19
CA PRO A 59 8.84 1.04 -3.77
C PRO A 59 9.15 2.49 -3.37
N ASP A 60 9.83 3.24 -4.24
CA ASP A 60 10.12 4.66 -4.05
C ASP A 60 8.85 5.55 -4.04
N LYS A 61 7.94 5.34 -5.00
CA LYS A 61 6.62 6.01 -5.03
C LYS A 61 5.80 5.66 -3.80
N THR A 62 5.79 4.40 -3.40
CA THR A 62 5.04 3.93 -2.24
C THR A 62 5.51 4.66 -0.98
N LYS A 63 6.82 4.74 -0.73
CA LYS A 63 7.38 5.54 0.39
C LYS A 63 6.93 7.00 0.33
N LYS A 64 6.98 7.61 -0.85
CA LYS A 64 6.55 9.00 -1.04
C LYS A 64 5.05 9.17 -0.75
N ILE A 65 4.20 8.31 -1.30
CA ILE A 65 2.75 8.31 -1.09
C ILE A 65 2.42 8.12 0.40
N LEU A 66 3.06 7.16 1.08
CA LEU A 66 2.86 6.98 2.52
C LEU A 66 3.20 8.25 3.31
N LYS A 67 4.29 8.94 2.95
CA LYS A 67 4.68 10.19 3.60
C LYS A 67 3.66 11.31 3.35
N GLU A 68 3.24 11.50 2.09
CA GLU A 68 2.23 12.49 1.72
C GLU A 68 0.89 12.21 2.40
N LEU A 69 0.48 10.94 2.50
CA LEU A 69 -0.72 10.53 3.22
C LEU A 69 -0.61 10.78 4.72
N ARG A 70 0.57 10.57 5.32
CA ARG A 70 0.80 10.85 6.73
C ARG A 70 0.71 12.34 7.02
N GLU A 71 1.21 13.19 6.12
CA GLU A 71 1.09 14.65 6.22
C GLU A 71 -0.34 15.13 5.97
N ALA A 72 -1.10 14.48 5.06
CA ALA A 72 -2.48 14.85 4.76
C ALA A 72 -3.50 14.38 5.83
N ALA A 73 -3.14 13.36 6.63
CA ALA A 73 -4.00 12.81 7.68
C ALA A 73 -3.80 13.48 9.06
N VAL A 74 -2.85 14.42 9.18
CA VAL A 74 -2.62 15.29 10.36
C VAL A 74 -3.37 16.60 10.19
#